data_AF-A0A8U0M0N9-F1
#
_entry.id   AF-A0A8U0M0N9-F1
#
_cell.length_a   1.000
_cell.length_b   1.000
_cell.length_c   1.000
_cell.angle_alpha   90.00
_cell.angle_beta   90.00
_cell.angle_gamma   90.00
#
_symmetry.space_group_name_H-M   'P 1'
#
loop_
_entity.id
_entity.type
_entity.pdbx_description
1 polymer ?
#
loop_
_entity_poly.entity_id
_entity_poly.type
_entity_poly.pdbx_seq_one_letter_code
_entity_poly.pdbx_strand_id
1 'polypeptide(L)'
;MNTFFRSITQPGAGQLMAPPFVAQPYAAPALAAAPANDRSARRATLSAQQLLDIEVGLFLLSQLLPTASPDVLPSLLTDKASSFLERPTWTPRQHKLLNRGRMLLAHVRQNTVWAALLDAYVAVPERLQAYDISTDRSRFREKSVGFFRNRIFTLKQMVG
;
A
#
# COMPACT_ATOMS: atom_id res chain seq x y z
N MET A 1 -48.35 61.92 53.19
CA MET A 1 -47.47 61.28 52.19
C MET A 1 -48.03 59.91 51.94
N ASN A 2 -49.00 59.78 51.02
CA ASN A 2 -48.83 59.38 49.60
C ASN A 2 -48.22 57.97 49.55
N THR A 3 -48.81 56.90 48.98
CA THR A 3 -49.74 56.72 47.84
C THR A 3 -50.12 55.21 47.87
N PHE A 4 -51.39 54.77 47.89
CA PHE A 4 -52.21 54.30 46.73
C PHE A 4 -51.45 53.33 45.77
N PHE A 5 -51.94 52.16 45.28
CA PHE A 5 -53.29 51.78 44.81
C PHE A 5 -53.38 50.28 44.40
N ARG A 6 -54.62 49.74 44.39
CA ARG A 6 -55.23 48.62 43.61
C ARG A 6 -54.73 47.17 43.77
N SER A 7 -55.57 46.20 44.17
CA SER A 7 -56.71 45.54 43.46
C SER A 7 -56.21 44.61 42.33
N ILE A 8 -56.68 43.36 42.08
CA ILE A 8 -58.04 42.81 42.12
C ILE A 8 -57.96 41.28 41.79
N THR A 9 -58.89 40.49 42.37
CA THR A 9 -59.63 39.36 41.74
C THR A 9 -59.00 37.97 41.49
N GLN A 10 -59.61 36.96 42.14
CA GLN A 10 -59.79 35.57 41.69
C GLN A 10 -60.93 35.46 40.67
N PRO A 11 -60.85 34.57 39.68
CA PRO A 11 -61.66 33.32 39.67
C PRO A 11 -60.79 32.12 39.22
N GLY A 12 -61.10 30.84 39.46
CA GLY A 12 -62.36 30.11 39.32
C GLY A 12 -62.28 29.19 38.08
N ALA A 13 -62.61 27.90 38.27
CA ALA A 13 -62.70 26.81 37.28
C ALA A 13 -61.33 26.34 36.70
N GLY A 14 -60.95 25.06 36.72
CA GLY A 14 -61.74 23.86 36.50
C GLY A 14 -61.45 23.35 35.09
N GLN A 15 -61.22 22.04 34.97
CA GLN A 15 -61.42 21.23 33.76
C GLN A 15 -60.16 20.80 32.94
N LEU A 16 -59.84 19.51 33.11
CA LEU A 16 -59.46 18.50 32.11
C LEU A 16 -58.28 18.78 31.16
N MET A 17 -57.20 17.98 31.27
CA MET A 17 -56.85 16.90 30.32
C MET A 17 -55.45 16.33 30.64
N ALA A 18 -55.32 15.01 30.46
CA ALA A 18 -54.13 14.20 30.62
C ALA A 18 -53.06 14.47 29.51
N PRO A 19 -51.84 13.92 29.61
CA PRO A 19 -50.62 14.49 29.04
C PRO A 19 -50.35 14.05 27.60
N PRO A 20 -49.41 14.71 26.90
CA PRO A 20 -48.56 14.05 25.93
C PRO A 20 -47.13 13.93 26.46
N PHE A 21 -46.71 12.68 26.49
CA PHE A 21 -45.34 12.20 26.56
C PHE A 21 -44.42 13.00 25.63
N VAL A 22 -43.53 13.82 26.17
CA VAL A 22 -42.46 14.46 25.39
C VAL A 22 -41.28 13.49 25.35
N ALA A 23 -41.12 12.80 24.22
CA ALA A 23 -39.91 12.05 23.94
C ALA A 23 -38.72 13.02 23.87
N GLN A 24 -37.78 12.91 24.80
CA GLN A 24 -36.50 13.61 24.71
C GLN A 24 -35.65 12.97 23.60
N PRO A 25 -35.11 13.74 22.64
CA PRO A 25 -34.08 13.23 21.75
C PRO A 25 -32.78 13.08 22.54
N TYR A 26 -32.29 11.84 22.62
CA TYR A 26 -30.99 11.51 23.19
C TYR A 26 -29.90 12.10 22.28
N ALA A 27 -29.34 13.25 22.67
CA ALA A 27 -28.19 13.84 22.00
C ALA A 27 -26.94 13.00 22.32
N ALA A 28 -26.45 12.24 21.33
CA ALA A 28 -25.17 11.55 21.42
C ALA A 28 -24.02 12.57 21.46
N PRO A 29 -23.02 12.43 22.34
CA PRO A 29 -21.82 13.26 22.28
C PRO A 29 -20.99 12.86 21.06
N ALA A 30 -20.89 13.79 20.11
CA ALA A 30 -19.98 13.71 18.98
C ALA A 30 -18.63 14.36 19.34
N LEU A 31 -17.57 13.76 18.78
CA LEU A 31 -16.17 14.23 18.68
C LEU A 31 -15.25 14.07 19.91
N ALA A 32 -14.48 12.99 19.88
CA ALA A 32 -13.02 13.11 19.93
C ALA A 32 -12.42 12.23 18.82
N ALA A 33 -12.00 12.89 17.75
CA ALA A 33 -11.32 12.26 16.61
C ALA A 33 -9.80 12.17 16.89
N ALA A 34 -9.21 11.05 16.44
CA ALA A 34 -7.78 10.72 16.32
C ALA A 34 -7.06 10.24 17.60
N PRO A 35 -6.13 9.26 17.52
CA PRO A 35 -5.35 8.91 16.33
C PRO A 35 -5.81 7.63 15.64
N ALA A 36 -5.93 7.72 14.32
CA ALA A 36 -5.89 6.56 13.43
C ALA A 36 -4.48 5.95 13.48
N ASN A 37 -4.18 5.15 14.51
CA ASN A 37 -2.89 4.48 14.63
C ASN A 37 -3.04 3.10 15.26
N ASP A 38 -3.96 2.30 14.72
CA ASP A 38 -3.81 0.85 14.79
C ASP A 38 -4.54 0.19 13.63
N ARG A 39 -4.20 0.62 12.40
CA ARG A 39 -4.29 -0.33 11.29
C ARG A 39 -3.16 -1.30 11.51
N SER A 40 -3.42 -2.24 12.42
CA SER A 40 -2.63 -3.40 12.71
C SER A 40 -1.90 -3.77 11.44
N ALA A 41 -0.60 -3.52 11.49
CA ALA A 41 0.36 -4.05 10.55
C ALA A 41 0.19 -5.56 10.62
N ARG A 42 -0.80 -6.08 9.88
CA ARG A 42 -0.79 -7.45 9.40
C ARG A 42 0.50 -7.49 8.63
N ARG A 43 1.57 -7.91 9.31
CA ARG A 43 2.87 -8.16 8.72
C ARG A 43 2.53 -8.95 7.47
N ALA A 44 2.67 -8.33 6.31
CA ALA A 44 2.41 -9.00 5.05
C ALA A 44 3.48 -10.09 5.00
N THR A 45 3.12 -11.30 5.45
CA THR A 45 4.02 -12.44 5.44
C THR A 45 4.09 -12.87 3.99
N LEU A 46 4.99 -12.23 3.23
CA LEU A 46 5.38 -12.73 1.94
C LEU A 46 5.84 -14.18 2.12
N SER A 47 5.32 -15.07 1.29
CA SER A 47 5.87 -16.42 1.22
C SER A 47 7.31 -16.35 0.71
N ALA A 48 8.12 -17.36 1.03
CA ALA A 48 9.49 -17.42 0.54
C ALA A 48 9.55 -17.38 -1.00
N GLN A 49 8.57 -17.99 -1.67
CA GLN A 49 8.41 -17.95 -3.11
C GLN A 49 8.14 -16.54 -3.61
N GLN A 50 7.18 -15.82 -3.02
CA GLN A 50 6.86 -14.44 -3.41
C GLN A 50 8.05 -13.50 -3.19
N LEU A 51 8.77 -13.67 -2.07
CA LEU A 51 9.98 -12.91 -1.79
C LEU A 51 11.05 -13.16 -2.86
N LEU A 52 11.22 -14.42 -3.27
CA LEU A 52 12.13 -14.81 -4.35
C LEU A 52 11.69 -14.21 -5.69
N ASP A 53 10.41 -14.29 -6.04
CA ASP A 53 9.87 -13.77 -7.30
C ASP A 53 10.09 -12.25 -7.42
N ILE A 54 9.92 -11.51 -6.31
CA ILE A 54 10.22 -10.08 -6.25
C ILE A 54 11.70 -9.82 -6.52
N GLU A 55 12.59 -10.55 -5.86
CA GLU A 55 14.03 -10.36 -6.03
C GLU A 55 14.54 -10.78 -7.40
N VAL A 56 13.96 -11.83 -8.00
CA VAL A 56 14.22 -12.20 -9.40
C VAL A 56 13.80 -11.04 -10.31
N GLY A 57 12.63 -10.43 -10.05
CA GLY A 57 12.14 -9.27 -10.80
C GLY A 57 13.07 -8.07 -10.71
N LEU A 58 13.49 -7.71 -9.50
CA LEU A 58 14.43 -6.60 -9.27
C LEU A 58 15.82 -6.89 -9.85
N PHE A 59 16.28 -8.14 -9.79
CA PHE A 59 17.51 -8.57 -10.44
C PHE A 59 17.44 -8.43 -11.97
N LEU A 60 16.32 -8.82 -12.59
CA LEU A 60 16.13 -8.62 -14.03
C LEU A 60 16.22 -7.13 -14.40
N LEU A 61 15.55 -6.27 -13.62
CA LEU A 61 15.62 -4.83 -13.84
C LEU A 61 17.04 -4.30 -13.66
N SER A 62 17.80 -4.75 -12.67
CA SER A 62 19.19 -4.28 -12.47
C SER A 62 20.11 -4.62 -13.64
N GLN A 63 19.85 -5.74 -14.33
CA GLN A 63 20.66 -6.18 -15.48
C GLN A 63 20.21 -5.58 -16.82
N LEU A 64 18.93 -5.22 -16.94
CA LEU A 64 18.33 -4.76 -18.21
C LEU A 64 18.12 -3.24 -18.25
N LEU A 65 17.66 -2.66 -17.15
CA LEU A 65 17.25 -1.26 -16.99
C LEU A 65 17.62 -0.75 -15.59
N PRO A 66 18.91 -0.56 -15.27
CA PRO A 66 19.37 -0.24 -13.91
C PRO A 66 18.87 1.12 -13.37
N THR A 67 18.44 2.01 -14.26
CA THR A 67 17.91 3.33 -13.90
C THR A 67 16.38 3.39 -13.86
N ALA A 68 15.69 2.29 -14.19
CA ALA A 68 14.24 2.25 -14.23
C ALA A 68 13.65 2.07 -12.82
N SER A 69 12.41 2.54 -12.67
CA SER A 69 11.63 2.25 -11.46
C SER A 69 11.28 0.75 -11.37
N PRO A 70 11.21 0.18 -10.16
CA PRO A 70 10.71 -1.18 -9.94
C PRO A 70 9.32 -1.44 -10.55
N ASP A 71 8.47 -0.41 -10.71
CA ASP A 71 7.11 -0.57 -11.27
C ASP A 71 7.08 -0.88 -12.78
N VAL A 72 8.22 -0.77 -13.47
CA VAL A 72 8.31 -1.01 -14.92
C VAL A 72 8.37 -2.50 -15.27
N LEU A 73 8.62 -3.39 -14.29
CA LEU A 73 8.77 -4.83 -14.53
C LEU A 73 7.60 -5.47 -15.31
N PRO A 74 6.31 -5.27 -14.96
CA PRO A 74 5.20 -5.93 -15.64
C PRO A 74 5.13 -5.55 -17.13
N SER A 75 5.43 -4.29 -17.45
CA SER A 75 5.52 -3.78 -18.82
C SER A 75 6.65 -4.44 -19.61
N LEU A 76 7.82 -4.66 -18.96
CA LEU A 76 8.96 -5.37 -19.53
C LEU A 76 8.65 -6.85 -19.82
N LEU A 77 7.90 -7.50 -18.91
CA LEU A 77 7.51 -8.92 -19.04
C LEU A 77 6.43 -9.17 -20.08
N THR A 78 5.52 -8.21 -20.29
CA THR A 78 4.36 -8.37 -21.19
C THR A 78 4.65 -7.94 -22.63
N ASP A 79 5.85 -7.43 -22.91
CA ASP A 79 6.26 -6.90 -24.23
C ASP A 79 5.39 -5.71 -24.71
N LYS A 80 4.53 -5.19 -23.83
CA LYS A 80 3.60 -4.07 -24.08
C LYS A 80 4.22 -2.71 -23.87
N ALA A 81 5.46 -2.65 -23.41
CA ALA A 81 6.14 -1.39 -23.25
C ALA A 81 6.46 -0.84 -24.66
N SER A 82 5.91 0.34 -24.95
CA SER A 82 6.30 1.22 -26.05
C SER A 82 7.82 1.52 -26.09
N SER A 83 8.57 1.13 -25.05
CA SER A 83 10.04 1.08 -25.02
C SER A 83 10.66 -0.03 -25.86
N PHE A 84 9.87 -0.88 -26.54
CA PHE A 84 10.40 -1.70 -27.65
C PHE A 84 10.97 -0.81 -28.77
N LEU A 85 10.46 0.43 -28.91
CA LEU A 85 10.96 1.43 -29.88
C LEU A 85 12.17 2.21 -29.34
N GLU A 86 12.30 2.40 -28.02
CA GLU A 86 13.49 2.96 -27.35
C GLU A 86 14.39 1.86 -26.78
N ARG A 87 14.57 0.75 -27.52
CA ARG A 87 15.44 -0.33 -27.04
C ARG A 87 16.88 0.16 -26.93
N PRO A 88 17.50 0.08 -25.75
CA PRO A 88 18.95 -0.08 -25.71
C PRO A 88 19.25 -1.33 -26.55
N THR A 89 20.28 -1.30 -27.41
CA THR A 89 20.75 -2.50 -28.11
C THR A 89 21.19 -3.55 -27.10
N TRP A 90 20.25 -4.40 -26.68
CA TRP A 90 20.49 -5.43 -25.69
C TRP A 90 21.36 -6.52 -26.28
N THR A 91 22.30 -6.99 -25.48
CA THR A 91 23.16 -8.12 -25.85
C THR A 91 22.32 -9.41 -25.94
N PRO A 92 22.76 -10.42 -26.71
CA PRO A 92 22.09 -11.74 -26.75
C PRO A 92 21.91 -12.36 -25.36
N ARG A 93 22.86 -12.09 -24.45
CA ARG A 93 22.80 -12.51 -23.05
C ARG A 93 21.63 -11.86 -22.31
N GLN A 94 21.40 -10.57 -22.50
CA GLN A 94 20.26 -9.85 -21.92
C GLN A 94 18.92 -10.33 -22.49
N HIS A 95 18.86 -10.66 -23.78
CA HIS A 95 17.67 -11.28 -24.37
C HIS A 95 17.36 -12.65 -23.76
N LYS A 96 18.38 -13.51 -23.59
CA LYS A 96 18.23 -14.80 -22.91
C LYS A 96 17.72 -14.63 -21.48
N LEU A 97 18.32 -13.66 -20.76
CA LEU A 97 17.94 -13.32 -19.39
C LEU A 97 16.46 -12.89 -19.31
N LEU A 98 16.02 -11.99 -20.20
CA LEU A 98 14.64 -11.53 -20.24
C LEU A 98 13.66 -12.67 -20.57
N ASN A 99 13.96 -13.49 -21.57
CA ASN A 99 13.09 -14.61 -21.94
C ASN A 99 12.92 -15.61 -20.80
N ARG A 100 14.00 -15.90 -20.06
CA ARG A 100 13.93 -16.75 -18.87
C ARG A 100 13.15 -16.10 -17.74
N GLY A 101 13.37 -14.80 -17.51
CA GLY A 101 12.58 -14.00 -16.60
C GLY A 101 11.08 -14.04 -16.90
N ARG A 102 10.68 -13.93 -18.18
CA ARG A 102 9.28 -14.00 -18.63
C ARG A 102 8.62 -15.34 -18.34
N MET A 103 9.37 -16.45 -18.32
CA MET A 103 8.86 -17.76 -17.96
C MET A 103 8.69 -17.89 -16.44
N LEU A 104 9.71 -17.52 -15.66
CA LEU A 104 9.68 -17.61 -14.19
C LEU A 104 8.61 -16.69 -13.57
N LEU A 105 8.54 -15.46 -14.08
CA LEU A 105 7.68 -14.39 -13.58
C LEU A 105 6.36 -14.27 -14.36
N ALA A 106 5.91 -15.35 -15.00
CA ALA A 106 4.67 -15.33 -15.79
C ALA A 106 3.45 -14.89 -14.97
N HIS A 107 3.43 -15.21 -13.67
CA HIS A 107 2.33 -14.90 -12.76
C HIS A 107 2.32 -13.44 -12.26
N VAL A 108 3.46 -12.73 -12.30
CA VAL A 108 3.56 -11.31 -11.89
C VAL A 108 3.50 -10.32 -13.06
N ARG A 109 3.05 -10.78 -14.24
CA ARG A 109 2.83 -9.91 -15.41
C ARG A 109 1.74 -8.86 -15.19
N GLN A 110 0.86 -9.07 -14.22
CA GLN A 110 -0.19 -8.13 -13.86
C GLN A 110 0.38 -7.02 -12.98
N ASN A 111 0.19 -5.76 -13.39
CA ASN A 111 0.72 -4.61 -12.66
C ASN A 111 0.20 -4.52 -11.22
N THR A 112 -1.08 -4.82 -11.00
CA THR A 112 -1.70 -4.83 -9.68
C THR A 112 -1.06 -5.86 -8.73
N VAL A 113 -0.75 -7.05 -9.25
CA VAL A 113 -0.08 -8.12 -8.48
C VAL A 113 1.33 -7.71 -8.11
N TRP A 114 2.07 -7.17 -9.08
CA TRP A 114 3.43 -6.69 -8.84
C TRP A 114 3.49 -5.54 -7.84
N ALA A 115 2.63 -4.54 -7.98
CA ALA A 115 2.54 -3.42 -7.05
C ALA A 115 2.24 -3.89 -5.61
N ALA A 116 1.26 -4.79 -5.43
CA ALA A 116 0.94 -5.36 -4.13
C ALA A 116 2.10 -6.17 -3.53
N LEU A 117 2.88 -6.87 -4.36
CA LEU A 117 4.08 -7.58 -3.94
C LEU A 117 5.19 -6.63 -3.52
N LEU A 118 5.39 -5.51 -4.22
CA LEU A 118 6.33 -4.46 -3.83
C LEU A 118 5.92 -3.78 -2.52
N ASP A 119 4.64 -3.46 -2.35
CA ASP A 119 4.07 -2.96 -1.09
C ASP A 119 4.41 -3.89 0.08
N ALA A 120 4.16 -5.19 -0.11
CA ALA A 120 4.47 -6.19 0.88
C ALA A 120 5.99 -6.34 1.12
N TYR A 121 6.82 -6.20 0.08
CA TYR A 121 8.28 -6.28 0.18
C TYR A 121 8.85 -5.18 1.08
N VAL A 122 8.40 -3.94 0.90
CA VAL A 122 8.85 -2.80 1.71
C VAL A 122 8.47 -2.98 3.17
N ALA A 123 7.36 -3.69 3.46
CA ALA A 123 6.95 -4.02 4.82
C ALA A 123 7.75 -5.19 5.46
N VAL A 124 8.54 -5.95 4.69
CA VAL A 124 9.40 -7.03 5.21
C VAL A 124 10.58 -6.44 6.00
N PRO A 125 11.03 -7.08 7.09
CA PRO A 125 12.22 -6.64 7.80
C PRO A 125 13.45 -6.52 6.88
N GLU A 126 14.16 -5.40 7.00
CA GLU A 126 15.28 -5.02 6.12
C GLU A 126 16.34 -6.13 5.94
N ARG A 127 16.59 -6.90 7.00
CA ARG A 127 17.54 -8.04 7.04
C ARG A 127 17.17 -9.21 6.11
N LEU A 128 15.93 -9.28 5.63
CA LEU A 128 15.46 -10.36 4.74
C LEU A 128 15.40 -9.93 3.27
N GLN A 129 15.56 -8.64 2.99
CA GLN A 129 15.46 -8.06 1.65
C GLN A 129 16.85 -8.03 0.98
N ALA A 130 17.00 -8.62 -0.20
CA ALA A 130 18.21 -8.46 -1.01
C ALA A 130 18.35 -7.08 -1.67
N TYR A 131 17.25 -6.36 -1.84
CA TYR A 131 17.21 -5.03 -2.46
C TYR A 131 16.64 -4.00 -1.48
N ASP A 132 17.16 -2.79 -1.57
CA ASP A 132 16.58 -1.61 -0.96
C ASP A 132 15.72 -0.89 -1.99
N ILE A 133 14.53 -0.44 -1.59
CA ILE A 133 13.58 0.26 -2.47
C ILE A 133 13.27 1.59 -1.81
N SER A 134 13.40 2.68 -2.58
CA SER A 134 13.08 4.01 -2.07
C SER A 134 11.59 4.12 -1.71
N THR A 135 11.25 4.95 -0.74
CA THR A 135 9.88 5.18 -0.27
C THR A 135 8.93 5.64 -1.38
N ASP A 136 9.46 6.36 -2.38
CA ASP A 136 8.72 6.85 -3.55
C ASP A 136 8.68 5.85 -4.73
N ARG A 137 9.29 4.66 -4.58
CA ARG A 137 9.48 3.66 -5.66
C ARG A 137 10.13 4.20 -6.93
N SER A 138 10.87 5.30 -6.84
CA SER A 138 11.58 5.83 -8.00
C SER A 138 12.82 5.01 -8.33
N ARG A 139 13.42 4.38 -7.32
CA ARG A 139 14.72 3.69 -7.41
C ARG A 139 14.77 2.46 -6.52
N PHE A 140 15.64 1.55 -6.88
CA PHE A 140 16.00 0.39 -6.08
C PHE A 140 17.51 0.12 -6.18
N ARG A 141 18.10 -0.51 -5.17
CA ARG A 141 19.54 -0.82 -5.11
C ARG A 141 19.80 -2.16 -4.45
N GLU A 142 20.77 -2.91 -4.97
CA GLU A 142 21.24 -4.15 -4.34
C GLU A 142 21.93 -3.86 -2.99
N LYS A 143 21.61 -4.63 -1.95
CA LYS A 143 22.28 -4.52 -0.65
C LYS A 143 23.59 -5.30 -0.64
N SER A 144 24.68 -4.61 -0.31
CA SER A 144 26.04 -5.19 -0.28
C SER A 144 26.42 -5.78 1.08
N VAL A 145 25.58 -6.63 1.67
CA VAL A 145 25.99 -7.43 2.85
C VAL A 145 26.10 -8.90 2.49
N GLY A 146 27.08 -9.60 3.10
CA GLY A 146 27.60 -10.88 2.62
C GLY A 146 26.57 -11.99 2.38
N PHE A 147 25.47 -12.02 3.15
CA PHE A 147 24.38 -12.97 2.96
C PHE A 147 23.65 -12.79 1.61
N PHE A 148 23.50 -11.56 1.14
CA PHE A 148 22.80 -11.28 -0.11
C PHE A 148 23.66 -11.58 -1.34
N ARG A 149 25.00 -11.61 -1.24
CA ARG A 149 25.86 -12.02 -2.35
C ARG A 149 25.58 -13.45 -2.82
N ASN A 150 25.39 -14.38 -1.87
CA ASN A 150 25.01 -15.75 -2.18
C ASN A 150 23.61 -15.81 -2.83
N ARG A 151 22.69 -14.98 -2.34
CA ARG A 151 21.33 -14.89 -2.87
C ARG A 151 21.31 -14.35 -4.32
N ILE A 152 22.05 -13.29 -4.60
CA ILE A 152 22.22 -12.73 -5.96
C ILE A 152 22.90 -13.73 -6.90
N PHE A 153 23.87 -14.50 -6.41
CA PHE A 153 24.45 -15.60 -7.18
C PHE A 153 23.39 -16.65 -7.54
N THR A 154 22.53 -17.05 -6.59
CA THR A 154 21.40 -17.96 -6.86
C THR A 154 20.44 -17.38 -7.89
N LEU A 155 20.05 -16.11 -7.78
CA LEU A 155 19.20 -15.45 -8.78
C LEU A 155 19.83 -15.48 -10.17
N LYS A 156 21.15 -15.23 -10.26
CA LYS A 156 21.89 -15.32 -11.52
C LYS A 156 21.88 -16.73 -12.10
N GLN A 157 21.99 -17.78 -11.28
CA GLN A 157 21.87 -19.17 -11.76
C GLN A 157 20.44 -19.52 -12.20
N MET A 158 19.42 -18.93 -11.56
CA MET A 158 18.03 -19.14 -11.93
C MET A 158 17.67 -18.54 -13.29
N VAL A 159 18.37 -17.48 -13.73
CA VAL A 159 18.06 -16.75 -14.96
C VAL A 159 19.14 -16.87 -16.05
N GLY A 160 20.38 -17.26 -15.72
CA GLY A 160 21.51 -17.46 -16.66
C GLY A 160 21.57 -18.85 -17.26
#